data_AF-A0A202BWT3-F1
#
_entry.id   AF-A0A202BWT3-F1
#
_cell.length_a   1.000
_cell.length_b   1.000
_cell.length_c   1.000
_cell.angle_alpha   90.00
_cell.angle_beta   90.00
_cell.angle_gamma   90.00
#
_symmetry.space_group_name_H-M   'P 1'
#
loop_
_entity.id
_entity.type
_entity.pdbx_description
1 polymer ?
#
loop_
_entity_poly.entity_id
_entity_poly.type
_entity_poly.pdbx_seq_one_letter_code
_entity_poly.pdbx_strand_id
1 'polypeptide(L)'
;MCTPNTELQFCTCTEGDIFEIKNIYIWSLNRYVGYKEKNPFFFASFVKPVEDFSNTISAQNIISKLNEGNIFDFEYLPKEKDTLDISFNAKNRAEYKYFTIIFRDGIWQKGQNPHYVSVTENIARGEVKVTYKEENEFLKHVEHLKIKYGIEIPESIKVRCANLKDDSQDPIYLAIRNFKEYKTFYHPEFIKYITDKYFNEFHESENSNALQSLLDKAQNTFSLLEKKFISEKIDLSFINKCFNELNDKLECVFTSIPIKDDEYMIIDGRFYSKVIFSKGKRKTYFINKVKKINYEIFKLFKG
;
A
#
# COMPACT_ATOMS: atom_id res chain seq x y z
N MET A 1 -6.99 -7.63 27.25
CA MET A 1 -7.31 -8.27 25.97
C MET A 1 -8.46 -7.49 25.36
N CYS A 2 -8.28 -6.91 24.18
CA CYS A 2 -9.34 -6.13 23.51
C CYS A 2 -10.30 -7.08 22.80
N THR A 3 -11.60 -6.89 22.95
CA THR A 3 -12.60 -7.53 22.11
C THR A 3 -12.52 -6.89 20.72
N PRO A 4 -12.35 -7.65 19.62
CA PRO A 4 -12.33 -7.07 18.28
C PRO A 4 -13.66 -6.36 18.01
N ASN A 5 -13.60 -5.09 17.58
CA ASN A 5 -14.77 -4.34 17.12
C ASN A 5 -15.13 -4.67 15.65
N THR A 6 -14.60 -5.79 15.15
CA THR A 6 -14.74 -6.24 13.77
C THR A 6 -15.30 -7.65 13.70
N GLU A 7 -16.09 -7.92 12.68
CA GLU A 7 -16.47 -9.27 12.27
C GLU A 7 -15.87 -9.59 10.91
N LEU A 8 -15.48 -10.85 10.75
CA LEU A 8 -14.94 -11.38 9.51
C LEU A 8 -16.01 -12.20 8.82
N GLN A 9 -16.25 -11.89 7.55
CA GLN A 9 -17.15 -12.65 6.70
C GLN A 9 -16.48 -12.95 5.36
N PHE A 10 -16.63 -14.18 4.88
CA PHE A 10 -16.18 -14.58 3.56
C PHE A 10 -17.35 -14.47 2.59
N CYS A 11 -17.35 -13.44 1.73
CA CYS A 11 -18.39 -13.25 0.72
C CYS A 11 -17.95 -13.77 -0.64
N THR A 12 -18.73 -14.65 -1.24
CA THR A 12 -18.62 -15.03 -2.66
C THR A 12 -19.10 -13.92 -3.60
N CYS A 13 -19.89 -12.97 -3.06
CA CYS A 13 -20.48 -11.84 -3.76
C CYS A 13 -19.45 -10.77 -4.18
N THR A 14 -18.67 -11.01 -5.23
CA THR A 14 -17.76 -10.00 -5.79
C THR A 14 -18.19 -9.66 -7.21
N GLU A 15 -18.50 -8.39 -7.47
CA GLU A 15 -18.83 -7.92 -8.83
C GLU A 15 -17.56 -7.81 -9.68
N GLY A 16 -17.54 -8.45 -10.84
CA GLY A 16 -16.39 -8.48 -11.75
C GLY A 16 -15.36 -9.58 -11.44
N ASP A 17 -14.21 -9.54 -12.11
CA ASP A 17 -13.12 -10.47 -11.83
C ASP A 17 -12.37 -10.03 -10.55
N ILE A 18 -12.46 -10.85 -9.51
CA ILE A 18 -11.83 -10.60 -8.21
C ILE A 18 -10.30 -10.41 -8.31
N PHE A 19 -9.64 -10.97 -9.32
CA PHE A 19 -8.20 -10.78 -9.54
C PHE A 19 -7.86 -9.40 -10.11
N GLU A 20 -8.81 -8.73 -10.74
CA GLU A 20 -8.67 -7.37 -11.25
C GLU A 20 -8.86 -6.31 -10.15
N ILE A 21 -9.64 -6.62 -9.11
CA ILE A 21 -9.87 -5.72 -7.98
C ILE A 21 -8.64 -5.66 -7.08
N LYS A 22 -8.02 -4.48 -6.98
CA LYS A 22 -6.80 -4.28 -6.18
C LYS A 22 -7.09 -3.78 -4.78
N ASN A 23 -6.16 -4.06 -3.87
CA ASN A 23 -6.16 -3.69 -2.46
C ASN A 23 -7.27 -4.34 -1.63
N ILE A 24 -7.70 -5.55 -2.02
CA ILE A 24 -8.64 -6.37 -1.27
C ILE A 24 -7.97 -7.64 -0.75
N TYR A 25 -8.58 -8.26 0.26
CA TYR A 25 -8.23 -9.59 0.73
C TYR A 25 -9.09 -10.63 0.02
N ILE A 26 -8.45 -11.59 -0.63
CA ILE A 26 -9.10 -12.67 -1.38
C ILE A 26 -8.95 -13.95 -0.58
N TRP A 27 -10.04 -14.70 -0.44
CA TRP A 27 -10.03 -16.07 0.04
C TRP A 27 -10.33 -17.05 -1.11
N SER A 28 -9.75 -18.25 -1.05
CA SER A 28 -10.04 -19.35 -1.97
C SER A 28 -10.12 -20.65 -1.20
N LEU A 29 -11.25 -21.31 -1.28
CA LEU A 29 -11.53 -22.59 -0.62
C LEU A 29 -11.41 -23.72 -1.63
N ASN A 30 -10.60 -24.73 -1.30
CA ASN A 30 -10.22 -25.78 -2.22
C ASN A 30 -10.44 -27.16 -1.59
N ARG A 31 -11.08 -28.06 -2.33
CA ARG A 31 -11.29 -29.47 -2.00
C ARG A 31 -10.06 -30.27 -2.38
N TYR A 32 -9.51 -31.05 -1.46
CA TYR A 32 -8.47 -32.02 -1.82
C TYR A 32 -9.09 -33.21 -2.57
N VAL A 33 -8.55 -33.55 -3.74
CA VAL A 33 -9.07 -34.65 -4.58
C VAL A 33 -8.06 -35.78 -4.79
N GLY A 34 -6.78 -35.59 -4.46
CA GLY A 34 -5.78 -36.65 -4.57
C GLY A 34 -4.36 -36.15 -4.79
N TYR A 35 -3.49 -37.05 -5.22
CA TYR A 35 -2.12 -36.74 -5.62
C TYR A 35 -1.95 -36.85 -7.13
N LYS A 36 -1.04 -36.07 -7.70
CA LYS A 36 -0.58 -36.23 -9.08
C LYS A 36 0.24 -37.51 -9.18
N GLU A 37 -0.01 -38.28 -10.23
CA GLU A 37 0.70 -39.54 -10.49
C GLU A 37 2.18 -39.34 -10.84
N LYS A 38 2.60 -38.14 -11.24
CA LYS A 38 3.98 -37.79 -11.56
C LYS A 38 4.39 -36.53 -10.82
N ASN A 39 5.58 -36.56 -10.22
CA ASN A 39 6.15 -35.44 -9.47
C ASN A 39 6.77 -34.46 -10.48
N PRO A 40 6.18 -33.29 -10.72
CA PRO A 40 6.71 -32.40 -11.74
C PRO A 40 7.88 -31.60 -11.17
N PHE A 41 9.04 -31.69 -11.81
CA PHE A 41 10.20 -30.84 -11.52
C PHE A 41 9.85 -29.39 -11.86
N PHE A 42 9.65 -28.54 -10.86
CA PHE A 42 9.43 -27.11 -11.05
C PHE A 42 10.41 -26.29 -10.22
N PHE A 43 11.10 -25.37 -10.89
CA PHE A 43 11.79 -24.26 -10.24
C PHE A 43 10.82 -23.08 -10.19
N ALA A 44 10.19 -22.86 -9.03
CA ALA A 44 9.39 -21.66 -8.78
C ALA A 44 10.08 -20.79 -7.73
N SER A 45 9.91 -19.46 -7.87
CA SER A 45 10.33 -18.51 -6.84
C SER A 45 9.31 -18.51 -5.71
N PHE A 46 9.75 -18.83 -4.49
CA PHE A 46 8.89 -18.89 -3.31
C PHE A 46 8.70 -17.49 -2.73
N VAL A 47 7.46 -17.02 -2.66
CA VAL A 47 7.09 -15.97 -1.71
C VAL A 47 6.85 -16.66 -0.37
N LYS A 48 7.53 -16.23 0.70
CA LYS A 48 7.34 -16.81 2.03
C LYS A 48 5.93 -16.44 2.53
N PRO A 49 5.10 -17.39 2.97
CA PRO A 49 3.81 -17.07 3.57
C PRO A 49 4.01 -16.23 4.83
N VAL A 50 3.07 -15.33 5.11
CA VAL A 50 3.06 -14.49 6.31
C VAL A 50 2.05 -15.03 7.30
N GLU A 51 2.30 -14.97 8.60
CA GLU A 51 1.36 -15.54 9.58
C GLU A 51 0.23 -14.58 9.95
N ASP A 52 0.46 -13.30 9.70
CA ASP A 52 -0.40 -12.22 10.11
C ASP A 52 -0.37 -11.13 9.03
N PHE A 53 -1.52 -10.82 8.45
CA PHE A 53 -1.66 -9.63 7.62
C PHE A 53 -1.82 -8.35 8.45
N SER A 54 -1.81 -8.48 9.78
CA SER A 54 -2.34 -7.58 10.80
C SER A 54 -3.88 -7.56 10.84
N ASN A 55 -4.45 -7.11 11.97
CA ASN A 55 -5.83 -6.62 12.09
C ASN A 55 -6.90 -7.69 11.89
N THR A 56 -6.90 -8.70 12.76
CA THR A 56 -7.88 -9.80 12.76
C THR A 56 -7.80 -10.72 11.54
N ILE A 57 -7.20 -10.32 10.41
CA ILE A 57 -6.86 -11.22 9.30
C ILE A 57 -5.49 -11.87 9.58
N SER A 58 -5.45 -12.70 10.60
CA SER A 58 -4.31 -13.56 10.91
C SER A 58 -4.74 -15.01 10.78
N ALA A 59 -3.76 -15.90 10.53
CA ALA A 59 -4.05 -17.32 10.49
C ALA A 59 -4.73 -17.77 11.78
N GLN A 60 -4.24 -17.31 12.93
CA GLN A 60 -4.79 -17.66 14.24
C GLN A 60 -6.24 -17.22 14.42
N ASN A 61 -6.58 -15.97 14.07
CA ASN A 61 -7.93 -15.46 14.28
C ASN A 61 -8.93 -16.11 13.32
N ILE A 62 -8.55 -16.32 12.05
CA ILE A 62 -9.40 -17.01 11.08
C ILE A 62 -9.60 -18.48 11.48
N ILE A 63 -8.56 -19.16 11.97
CA ILE A 63 -8.67 -20.52 12.53
C ILE A 63 -9.67 -20.55 13.70
N SER A 64 -9.57 -19.62 14.65
CA SER A 64 -10.51 -19.54 15.79
C SER A 64 -11.95 -19.43 15.29
N LYS A 65 -12.19 -18.50 14.35
CA LYS A 65 -13.53 -18.24 13.79
C LYS A 65 -14.10 -19.43 13.02
N LEU A 66 -13.29 -20.08 12.19
CA LEU A 66 -13.72 -21.27 11.43
C LEU A 66 -14.04 -22.47 12.33
N ASN A 67 -13.38 -22.58 13.49
CA ASN A 67 -13.64 -23.63 14.47
C ASN A 67 -14.81 -23.28 15.42
N GLU A 68 -15.18 -22.01 15.53
CA GLU A 68 -16.37 -21.54 16.26
C GLU A 68 -17.66 -21.72 15.43
N GLY A 69 -17.58 -21.60 14.10
CA GLY A 69 -18.74 -21.77 13.22
C GLY A 69 -18.46 -21.48 11.75
N ASN A 70 -19.51 -21.55 10.94
CA ASN A 70 -19.43 -21.23 9.52
C ASN A 70 -19.37 -19.70 9.31
N ILE A 71 -18.27 -19.21 8.74
CA ILE A 71 -18.08 -17.78 8.39
C ILE A 71 -18.22 -17.50 6.89
N PHE A 72 -18.55 -18.53 6.11
CA PHE A 72 -18.89 -18.39 4.69
C PHE A 72 -20.32 -17.89 4.55
N ASP A 73 -20.59 -17.16 3.46
CA ASP A 73 -21.95 -16.73 3.06
C ASP A 73 -22.77 -17.85 2.40
N PHE A 74 -22.30 -19.10 2.45
CA PHE A 74 -22.99 -20.30 1.98
C PHE A 74 -22.79 -21.45 2.97
N GLU A 75 -23.67 -22.45 2.89
CA GLU A 75 -23.53 -23.66 3.70
C GLU A 75 -22.32 -24.47 3.25
N TYR A 76 -21.43 -24.78 4.20
CA TYR A 76 -20.23 -25.55 3.92
C TYR A 76 -19.87 -26.46 5.08
N LEU A 77 -19.58 -27.72 4.73
CA LEU A 77 -19.09 -28.75 5.65
C LEU A 77 -17.65 -29.11 5.25
N PRO A 78 -16.65 -28.82 6.10
CA PRO A 78 -15.25 -29.13 5.82
C PRO A 78 -15.01 -30.62 5.63
N LYS A 79 -14.09 -30.97 4.72
CA LYS A 79 -13.55 -32.34 4.58
C LYS A 79 -12.06 -32.34 4.86
N GLU A 80 -11.57 -33.49 5.30
CA GLU A 80 -10.15 -33.72 5.54
C GLU A 80 -9.30 -33.26 4.36
N LYS A 81 -8.27 -32.47 4.66
CA LYS A 81 -7.34 -31.83 3.73
C LYS A 81 -7.95 -30.72 2.86
N ASP A 82 -9.17 -30.26 3.11
CA ASP A 82 -9.63 -29.01 2.49
C ASP A 82 -8.70 -27.87 2.92
N THR A 83 -8.37 -26.99 1.98
CA THR A 83 -7.48 -25.85 2.21
C THR A 83 -8.17 -24.54 1.94
N LEU A 84 -7.87 -23.56 2.78
CA LEU A 84 -8.30 -22.18 2.63
C LEU A 84 -7.07 -21.30 2.45
N ASP A 85 -6.96 -20.70 1.27
CA ASP A 85 -5.90 -19.76 0.93
C ASP A 85 -6.41 -18.34 1.11
N ILE A 86 -5.69 -17.51 1.87
CA ILE A 86 -5.96 -16.08 2.04
C ILE A 86 -4.80 -15.31 1.43
N SER A 87 -5.10 -14.33 0.59
CA SER A 87 -4.09 -13.47 -0.06
C SER A 87 -4.52 -12.01 -0.10
N PHE A 88 -3.56 -11.10 -0.13
CA PHE A 88 -3.80 -9.68 -0.38
C PHE A 88 -3.52 -9.36 -1.85
N ASN A 89 -4.55 -8.97 -2.60
CA ASN A 89 -4.42 -8.62 -4.02
C ASN A 89 -3.88 -7.20 -4.18
N ALA A 90 -2.60 -7.02 -3.86
CA ALA A 90 -1.94 -5.73 -3.92
C ALA A 90 -1.81 -5.19 -5.35
N LYS A 91 -1.78 -3.86 -5.48
CA LYS A 91 -1.37 -3.18 -6.74
C LYS A 91 0.07 -3.56 -7.13
N ASN A 92 0.94 -3.79 -6.14
CA ASN A 92 2.36 -4.10 -6.33
C ASN A 92 2.74 -5.48 -5.78
N ARG A 93 3.54 -6.25 -6.51
CA ARG A 93 4.03 -7.58 -6.06
C ARG A 93 4.77 -7.54 -4.72
N ALA A 94 5.41 -6.42 -4.39
CA ALA A 94 6.14 -6.26 -3.13
C ALA A 94 5.23 -6.26 -1.88
N GLU A 95 3.93 -6.00 -2.05
CA GLU A 95 2.93 -6.01 -0.99
C GLU A 95 2.12 -7.30 -0.98
N TYR A 96 2.35 -8.19 -1.94
CA TYR A 96 1.66 -9.48 -1.99
C TYR A 96 2.03 -10.29 -0.75
N LYS A 97 1.00 -10.71 -0.04
CA LYS A 97 1.08 -11.50 1.18
C LYS A 97 0.05 -12.61 1.06
N TYR A 98 0.36 -13.78 1.60
CA TYR A 98 -0.58 -14.91 1.64
C TYR A 98 -0.31 -15.82 2.83
N PHE A 99 -1.32 -16.57 3.24
CA PHE A 99 -1.18 -17.79 4.04
C PHE A 99 -2.23 -18.82 3.65
N THR A 100 -1.98 -20.05 4.08
CA THR A 100 -2.89 -21.18 3.87
C THR A 100 -3.22 -21.82 5.21
N ILE A 101 -4.47 -22.25 5.35
CA ILE A 101 -5.00 -23.00 6.47
C ILE A 101 -5.52 -24.34 5.91
N ILE A 102 -5.43 -25.41 6.69
CA ILE A 102 -5.89 -26.75 6.33
C ILE A 102 -6.88 -27.28 7.35
N PHE A 103 -7.93 -27.95 6.89
CA PHE A 103 -8.82 -28.73 7.75
C PHE A 103 -8.24 -30.13 7.93
N ARG A 104 -7.88 -30.48 9.16
CA ARG A 104 -7.28 -31.77 9.47
C ARG A 104 -7.57 -32.18 10.89
N ASP A 105 -7.88 -33.46 11.08
CA ASP A 105 -8.27 -34.06 12.36
C ASP A 105 -9.52 -33.39 12.94
N GLY A 106 -10.47 -33.05 12.06
CA GLY A 106 -11.76 -32.45 12.45
C GLY A 106 -11.73 -30.97 12.82
N ILE A 107 -10.58 -30.29 12.69
CA ILE A 107 -10.43 -28.85 12.98
C ILE A 107 -9.65 -28.12 11.88
N TRP A 108 -9.92 -26.82 11.73
CA TRP A 108 -9.06 -25.92 10.98
C TRP A 108 -7.78 -25.64 11.77
N GLN A 109 -6.63 -25.72 11.10
CA GLN A 109 -5.33 -25.44 11.69
C GLN A 109 -4.34 -24.94 10.64
N LYS A 110 -3.24 -24.33 11.10
CA LYS A 110 -2.20 -23.81 10.20
C LYS A 110 -1.55 -24.97 9.44
N GLY A 111 -1.46 -24.85 8.12
CA GLY A 111 -0.85 -25.86 7.29
C GLY A 111 -1.31 -25.75 5.85
N GLN A 112 -0.76 -26.61 5.00
CA GLN A 112 -1.12 -26.71 3.60
C GLN A 112 -0.91 -28.13 3.10
N ASN A 113 -1.64 -28.48 2.05
CA ASN A 113 -1.30 -29.68 1.29
C ASN A 113 0.03 -29.47 0.55
N PRO A 114 0.78 -30.56 0.28
CA PRO A 114 1.98 -30.47 -0.54
C PRO A 114 1.68 -29.88 -1.93
N HIS A 115 2.06 -28.61 -2.16
CA HIS A 115 1.60 -27.79 -3.29
C HIS A 115 1.85 -28.41 -4.69
N TYR A 116 2.96 -29.13 -4.87
CA TYR A 116 3.32 -29.66 -6.20
C TYR A 116 2.65 -30.99 -6.54
N VAL A 117 2.38 -31.80 -5.53
CA VAL A 117 1.85 -33.16 -5.71
C VAL A 117 0.37 -33.25 -5.43
N SER A 118 -0.21 -32.29 -4.70
CA SER A 118 -1.64 -32.33 -4.39
C SER A 118 -2.45 -31.83 -5.57
N VAL A 119 -3.58 -32.48 -5.81
CA VAL A 119 -4.62 -32.03 -6.74
C VAL A 119 -5.76 -31.52 -5.89
N THR A 120 -6.20 -30.31 -6.22
CA THR A 120 -7.30 -29.64 -5.53
C THR A 120 -8.29 -29.08 -6.53
N GLU A 121 -9.57 -29.08 -6.16
CA GLU A 121 -10.66 -28.46 -6.92
C GLU A 121 -11.15 -27.21 -6.19
N ASN A 122 -11.34 -26.10 -6.90
CA ASN A 122 -11.86 -24.89 -6.27
C ASN A 122 -13.34 -25.09 -5.93
N ILE A 123 -13.70 -24.94 -4.66
CA ILE A 123 -15.09 -24.97 -4.20
C ILE A 123 -15.71 -23.59 -4.41
N ALA A 124 -15.04 -22.58 -3.88
CA ALA A 124 -15.49 -21.20 -3.92
C ALA A 124 -14.31 -20.25 -3.70
N ARG A 125 -14.53 -18.99 -4.00
CA ARG A 125 -13.60 -17.88 -3.76
C ARG A 125 -14.38 -16.59 -3.59
N GLY A 126 -13.74 -15.61 -2.98
CA GLY A 126 -14.40 -14.35 -2.74
C GLY A 126 -13.54 -13.36 -1.96
N GLU A 127 -14.17 -12.27 -1.54
CA GLU A 127 -13.54 -11.23 -0.74
C GLU A 127 -13.68 -11.56 0.76
N VAL A 128 -12.62 -11.30 1.52
CA VAL A 128 -12.68 -11.26 2.98
C VAL A 128 -13.17 -9.88 3.38
N LYS A 129 -14.41 -9.79 3.84
CA LYS A 129 -15.00 -8.54 4.36
C LYS A 129 -14.74 -8.42 5.84
N VAL A 130 -14.22 -7.27 6.24
CA VAL A 130 -14.11 -6.85 7.63
C VAL A 130 -15.22 -5.84 7.88
N THR A 131 -16.26 -6.25 8.61
CA THR A 131 -17.32 -5.33 9.05
C THR A 131 -16.96 -4.77 10.42
N TYR A 132 -17.26 -3.50 10.64
CA TYR A 132 -17.04 -2.83 11.94
C TYR A 132 -18.38 -2.78 12.67
N LYS A 133 -18.43 -3.22 13.93
CA LYS A 133 -19.70 -3.29 14.69
C LYS A 133 -20.22 -1.92 15.09
N GLU A 134 -19.33 -0.95 15.20
CA GLU A 134 -19.64 0.42 15.57
C GLU A 134 -19.04 1.41 14.57
N GLU A 135 -19.59 2.61 14.58
CA GLU A 135 -19.12 3.71 13.76
C GLU A 135 -17.68 4.08 14.14
N ASN A 136 -16.75 3.97 13.19
CA ASN A 136 -15.33 4.16 13.45
C ASN A 136 -14.88 5.58 13.06
N GLU A 137 -14.61 6.43 14.07
CA GLU A 137 -14.19 7.83 13.84
C GLU A 137 -12.91 7.95 13.02
N PHE A 138 -11.97 7.00 13.18
CA PHE A 138 -10.74 6.98 12.38
C PHE A 138 -11.05 6.75 10.89
N LEU A 139 -11.94 5.82 10.55
CA LEU A 139 -12.32 5.58 9.16
C LEU A 139 -13.06 6.80 8.56
N LYS A 140 -13.93 7.46 9.33
CA LYS A 140 -14.53 8.74 8.91
C LYS A 140 -13.48 9.79 8.59
N HIS A 141 -12.46 9.90 9.44
CA HIS A 141 -11.36 10.82 9.22
C HIS A 141 -10.57 10.47 7.96
N VAL A 142 -10.28 9.19 7.72
CA VAL A 142 -9.61 8.72 6.49
C VAL A 142 -10.40 9.10 5.24
N GLU A 143 -11.73 8.91 5.24
CA GLU A 143 -12.56 9.31 4.10
C GLU A 143 -12.60 10.85 3.92
N HIS A 144 -12.57 11.62 5.02
CA HIS A 144 -12.39 13.06 4.95
C HIS A 144 -11.05 13.45 4.31
N LEU A 145 -9.95 12.77 4.65
CA LEU A 145 -8.63 13.03 4.05
C LEU A 145 -8.64 12.74 2.54
N LYS A 146 -9.31 11.67 2.12
CA LYS A 146 -9.48 11.34 0.71
C LYS A 146 -10.25 12.42 -0.03
N ILE A 147 -11.40 12.86 0.48
CA ILE A 147 -12.25 13.86 -0.17
C ILE A 147 -11.55 15.22 -0.22
N LYS A 148 -10.95 15.65 0.90
CA LYS A 148 -10.40 17.01 1.04
C LYS A 148 -9.02 17.17 0.41
N TYR A 149 -8.19 16.14 0.47
CA TYR A 149 -6.78 16.22 0.06
C TYR A 149 -6.39 15.22 -1.04
N GLY A 150 -7.28 14.29 -1.41
CA GLY A 150 -6.94 13.23 -2.37
C GLY A 150 -6.04 12.15 -1.79
N ILE A 151 -5.92 12.08 -0.46
CA ILE A 151 -5.05 11.12 0.23
C ILE A 151 -5.77 9.78 0.34
N GLU A 152 -5.27 8.76 -0.36
CA GLU A 152 -5.76 7.39 -0.22
C GLU A 152 -4.89 6.63 0.79
N ILE A 153 -5.42 6.37 1.98
CA ILE A 153 -4.74 5.52 2.96
C ILE A 153 -4.86 4.04 2.53
N PRO A 154 -3.77 3.25 2.54
CA PRO A 154 -3.81 1.84 2.15
C PRO A 154 -4.77 1.04 3.04
N GLU A 155 -5.52 0.11 2.44
CA GLU A 155 -6.53 -0.67 3.17
C GLU A 155 -5.91 -1.44 4.35
N SER A 156 -4.73 -2.04 4.15
CA SER A 156 -3.98 -2.71 5.23
C SER A 156 -3.66 -1.79 6.42
N ILE A 157 -3.51 -0.49 6.19
CA ILE A 157 -3.31 0.52 7.23
C ILE A 157 -4.66 0.96 7.81
N LYS A 158 -5.70 1.16 6.99
CA LYS A 158 -7.04 1.51 7.46
C LYS A 158 -7.55 0.48 8.47
N VAL A 159 -7.52 -0.79 8.11
CA VAL A 159 -7.97 -1.90 8.97
C VAL A 159 -7.13 -1.96 10.25
N ARG A 160 -5.83 -1.63 10.19
CA ARG A 160 -4.93 -1.62 11.36
C ARG A 160 -5.29 -0.56 12.34
N CYS A 161 -5.36 0.65 11.83
CA CYS A 161 -5.61 1.83 12.62
C CYS A 161 -7.04 1.86 13.17
N ALA A 162 -8.02 1.31 12.44
CA ALA A 162 -9.39 1.21 12.90
C ALA A 162 -9.59 0.29 14.12
N ASN A 163 -8.69 -0.68 14.34
CA ASN A 163 -8.74 -1.59 15.49
C ASN A 163 -7.97 -1.11 16.72
N LEU A 164 -7.27 0.03 16.61
CA LEU A 164 -6.55 0.61 17.73
C LEU A 164 -7.50 1.40 18.62
N LYS A 165 -7.18 1.45 19.92
CA LYS A 165 -7.86 2.33 20.86
C LYS A 165 -7.54 3.79 20.55
N ASP A 166 -8.42 4.69 20.95
CA ASP A 166 -8.22 6.12 20.78
C ASP A 166 -7.01 6.68 21.56
N ASP A 167 -6.53 6.00 22.59
CA ASP A 167 -5.32 6.38 23.33
C ASP A 167 -4.04 5.72 22.77
N SER A 168 -4.13 5.03 21.63
CA SER A 168 -3.01 4.33 21.00
C SER A 168 -1.85 5.26 20.65
N GLN A 169 -0.64 4.79 20.95
CA GLN A 169 0.62 5.47 20.63
C GLN A 169 1.26 4.94 19.34
N ASP A 170 0.51 4.19 18.51
CA ASP A 170 1.02 3.74 17.21
C ASP A 170 1.39 4.95 16.33
N PRO A 171 2.64 5.06 15.85
CA PRO A 171 3.09 6.25 15.15
C PRO A 171 2.31 6.57 13.87
N ILE A 172 1.95 5.55 13.09
CA ILE A 172 1.20 5.72 11.83
C ILE A 172 -0.24 6.13 12.13
N TYR A 173 -0.87 5.52 13.15
CA TYR A 173 -2.18 5.93 13.61
C TYR A 173 -2.20 7.40 14.03
N LEU A 174 -1.23 7.82 14.84
CA LEU A 174 -1.11 9.22 15.27
C LEU A 174 -0.84 10.17 14.10
N ALA A 175 -0.01 9.78 13.14
CA ALA A 175 0.32 10.57 11.96
C ALA A 175 -0.90 10.81 11.06
N ILE A 176 -1.75 9.78 10.89
CA ILE A 176 -2.99 9.89 10.11
C ILE A 176 -4.04 10.66 10.91
N ARG A 177 -4.27 10.30 12.17
CA ARG A 177 -5.30 10.93 13.01
C ARG A 177 -5.06 12.41 13.24
N ASN A 178 -3.80 12.80 13.44
CA ASN A 178 -3.41 14.19 13.67
C ASN A 178 -2.81 14.80 12.40
N PHE A 179 -3.28 14.37 11.22
CA PHE A 179 -2.76 14.83 9.94
C PHE A 179 -2.78 16.37 9.86
N LYS A 180 -1.62 16.97 9.60
CA LYS A 180 -1.44 18.42 9.43
C LYS A 180 -1.14 18.78 7.99
N GLU A 181 -0.15 18.09 7.42
CA GLU A 181 0.37 18.32 6.09
C GLU A 181 1.02 17.03 5.55
N TYR A 182 1.04 16.89 4.22
CA TYR A 182 1.90 15.92 3.56
C TYR A 182 3.12 16.63 2.98
N LYS A 183 4.20 15.87 2.85
CA LYS A 183 5.43 16.31 2.22
C LYS A 183 5.54 15.73 0.82
N THR A 184 5.86 16.56 -0.15
CA THR A 184 6.21 16.13 -1.51
C THR A 184 7.72 15.88 -1.57
N PHE A 185 8.17 14.92 -2.37
CA PHE A 185 9.57 14.67 -2.71
C PHE A 185 9.68 14.62 -4.23
N TYR A 186 10.74 15.19 -4.79
CA TYR A 186 10.99 15.14 -6.22
C TYR A 186 11.72 13.86 -6.60
N HIS A 187 11.28 13.21 -7.69
CA HIS A 187 12.06 12.13 -8.29
C HIS A 187 13.34 12.71 -8.92
N PRO A 188 14.51 12.04 -8.80
CA PRO A 188 15.76 12.53 -9.37
C PRO A 188 15.69 12.83 -10.87
N GLU A 189 14.95 12.04 -11.63
CA GLU A 189 14.78 12.25 -13.08
C GLU A 189 13.94 13.49 -13.39
N PHE A 190 12.96 13.81 -12.55
CA PHE A 190 12.17 15.03 -12.68
C PHE A 190 13.04 16.27 -12.43
N ILE A 191 13.89 16.24 -11.40
CA ILE A 191 14.86 17.32 -11.13
C ILE A 191 15.81 17.49 -12.30
N LYS A 192 16.38 16.39 -12.81
CA LYS A 192 17.26 16.41 -13.97
C LYS A 192 16.58 17.11 -15.16
N TYR A 193 15.38 16.66 -15.51
CA TYR A 193 14.64 17.20 -16.64
C TYR A 193 14.28 18.68 -16.48
N ILE A 194 13.74 19.07 -15.32
CA ILE A 194 13.42 20.48 -15.03
C ILE A 194 14.66 21.35 -15.17
N THR A 195 15.79 20.87 -14.64
CA THR A 195 17.05 21.60 -14.67
C THR A 195 17.53 21.77 -16.11
N ASP A 196 17.60 20.69 -16.88
CA ASP A 196 18.05 20.71 -18.27
C ASP A 196 17.15 21.63 -19.11
N LYS A 197 15.83 21.55 -18.94
CA LYS A 197 14.87 22.38 -19.66
C LYS A 197 14.95 23.86 -19.29
N TYR A 198 15.08 24.18 -18.01
CA TYR A 198 15.19 25.57 -17.54
C TYR A 198 16.39 26.27 -18.16
N PHE A 199 17.57 25.63 -18.15
CA PHE A 199 18.76 26.27 -18.72
C PHE A 199 18.83 26.25 -20.25
N ASN A 200 18.01 25.42 -20.90
CA ASN A 200 17.78 25.48 -22.35
C ASN A 200 16.80 26.60 -22.73
N GLU A 201 15.78 26.87 -21.92
CA GLU A 201 14.82 27.97 -22.21
C GLU A 201 15.36 29.34 -21.77
N PHE A 202 16.14 29.39 -20.69
CA PHE A 202 16.66 30.61 -20.07
C PHE A 202 18.20 30.66 -20.09
N HIS A 203 18.77 30.64 -21.30
CA HIS A 203 20.22 30.56 -21.55
C HIS A 203 21.08 31.57 -20.76
N GLU A 204 20.53 32.75 -20.45
CA GLU A 204 21.21 33.85 -19.73
C GLU A 204 21.16 33.75 -18.20
N SER A 205 20.42 32.79 -17.64
CA SER A 205 20.43 32.55 -16.19
C SER A 205 21.75 31.87 -15.78
N GLU A 206 22.79 32.66 -15.53
CA GLU A 206 24.05 32.14 -14.98
C GLU A 206 23.87 31.56 -13.58
N ASN A 207 22.79 31.95 -12.88
CA ASN A 207 22.60 31.62 -11.47
C ASN A 207 21.45 30.61 -11.26
N SER A 208 21.80 29.40 -10.80
CA SER A 208 20.85 28.36 -10.39
C SER A 208 19.97 28.75 -9.20
N ASN A 209 20.24 29.89 -8.55
CA ASN A 209 19.44 30.40 -7.43
C ASN A 209 17.97 30.66 -7.78
N ALA A 210 17.67 31.12 -9.00
CA ALA A 210 16.29 31.39 -9.40
C ALA A 210 15.46 30.09 -9.49
N LEU A 211 15.99 29.10 -10.20
CA LEU A 211 15.37 27.77 -10.28
C LEU A 211 15.33 27.07 -8.91
N GLN A 212 16.40 27.17 -8.12
CA GLN A 212 16.43 26.64 -6.76
C GLN A 212 15.29 27.25 -5.92
N SER A 213 15.15 28.58 -5.94
CA SER A 213 14.09 29.25 -5.19
C SER A 213 12.70 28.84 -5.67
N LEU A 214 12.52 28.63 -6.98
CA LEU A 214 11.25 28.16 -7.54
C LEU A 214 10.92 26.73 -7.07
N LEU A 215 11.89 25.81 -7.09
CA LEU A 215 11.74 24.45 -6.60
C LEU A 215 11.48 24.42 -5.09
N ASP A 216 12.23 25.17 -4.29
CA ASP A 216 12.06 25.24 -2.84
C ASP A 216 10.66 25.77 -2.47
N LYS A 217 10.15 26.73 -3.24
CA LYS A 217 8.81 27.32 -3.06
C LYS A 217 7.68 26.42 -3.56
N ALA A 218 7.95 25.58 -4.55
CA ALA A 218 7.01 24.58 -5.05
C ALA A 218 6.98 23.31 -4.18
N GLN A 219 7.98 23.14 -3.31
CA GLN A 219 8.03 22.04 -2.36
C GLN A 219 6.76 22.07 -1.50
N ASN A 220 6.03 20.95 -1.47
CA ASN A 220 4.77 20.77 -0.74
C ASN A 220 3.57 21.57 -1.27
N THR A 221 3.64 22.13 -2.49
CA THR A 221 2.48 22.78 -3.12
C THR A 221 1.76 21.88 -4.13
N PHE A 222 2.20 20.63 -4.27
CA PHE A 222 1.59 19.66 -5.17
C PHE A 222 0.24 19.18 -4.64
N SER A 223 -0.84 19.37 -5.40
CA SER A 223 -2.18 18.89 -5.09
C SER A 223 -2.38 17.47 -5.63
N LEU A 224 -2.68 16.52 -4.74
CA LEU A 224 -3.03 15.15 -5.14
C LEU A 224 -4.36 15.06 -5.89
N LEU A 225 -5.31 15.96 -5.57
CA LEU A 225 -6.61 16.04 -6.23
C LEU A 225 -6.48 16.56 -7.66
N GLU A 226 -5.75 17.66 -7.85
CA GLU A 226 -5.62 18.31 -9.15
C GLU A 226 -4.42 17.81 -9.97
N LYS A 227 -3.58 16.95 -9.38
CA LYS A 227 -2.35 16.41 -9.99
C LYS A 227 -1.46 17.50 -10.57
N LYS A 228 -1.28 18.62 -9.85
CA LYS A 228 -0.43 19.74 -10.24
C LYS A 228 0.02 20.56 -9.04
N PHE A 229 1.03 21.40 -9.22
CA PHE A 229 1.49 22.36 -8.22
C PHE A 229 0.60 23.60 -8.19
N ILE A 230 0.13 24.00 -7.01
CA ILE A 230 -0.83 25.10 -6.82
C ILE A 230 -0.29 26.09 -5.78
N SER A 231 -0.20 27.37 -6.14
CA SER A 231 0.15 28.45 -5.22
C SER A 231 -0.53 29.74 -5.63
N GLU A 232 -1.04 30.49 -4.68
CA GLU A 232 -1.58 31.84 -4.92
C GLU A 232 -0.48 32.90 -5.02
N LYS A 233 0.72 32.60 -4.49
CA LYS A 233 1.79 33.59 -4.31
C LYS A 233 2.89 33.51 -5.37
N ILE A 234 2.99 32.37 -6.05
CA ILE A 234 4.12 32.04 -6.91
C ILE A 234 3.57 31.46 -8.21
N ASP A 235 4.09 31.96 -9.33
CA ASP A 235 3.81 31.34 -10.62
C ASP A 235 4.57 30.01 -10.75
N LEU A 236 3.80 28.92 -10.79
CA LEU A 236 4.31 27.55 -10.92
C LEU A 236 4.07 26.98 -12.34
N SER A 237 3.71 27.82 -13.31
CA SER A 237 3.42 27.44 -14.69
C SER A 237 4.55 26.62 -15.32
N PHE A 238 5.81 27.04 -15.11
CA PHE A 238 6.98 26.33 -15.62
C PHE A 238 7.11 24.91 -15.04
N ILE A 239 6.97 24.76 -13.72
CA ILE A 239 7.05 23.44 -13.06
C ILE A 239 5.88 22.55 -13.51
N ASN A 240 4.67 23.10 -13.60
CA ASN A 240 3.49 22.37 -14.08
C ASN A 240 3.63 21.93 -15.54
N LYS A 241 4.18 22.77 -16.41
CA LYS A 241 4.53 22.41 -17.80
C LYS A 241 5.49 21.21 -17.81
N CYS A 242 6.55 21.25 -17.00
CA CYS A 242 7.51 20.15 -16.91
C CYS A 242 6.89 18.87 -16.34
N PHE A 243 6.03 18.99 -15.34
CA PHE A 243 5.31 17.87 -14.75
C PHE A 243 4.41 17.18 -15.79
N ASN A 244 3.59 17.95 -16.50
CA ASN A 244 2.67 17.41 -17.51
C ASN A 244 3.41 16.70 -18.67
N GLU A 245 4.58 17.18 -19.07
CA GLU A 245 5.36 16.56 -20.16
C GLU A 245 6.02 15.22 -19.77
N LEU A 246 6.17 14.95 -18.47
CA LEU A 246 6.85 13.75 -17.96
C LEU A 246 5.94 12.78 -17.20
N ASN A 247 4.89 13.24 -16.55
CA ASN A 247 4.13 12.45 -15.58
C ASN A 247 3.54 11.17 -16.18
N ASP A 248 3.17 11.20 -17.47
CA ASP A 248 2.66 10.00 -18.18
C ASP A 248 3.75 8.96 -18.46
N LYS A 249 5.03 9.36 -18.39
CA LYS A 249 6.19 8.53 -18.72
C LYS A 249 6.94 8.04 -17.48
N LEU A 250 6.92 8.82 -16.41
CA LEU A 250 7.67 8.55 -15.19
C LEU A 250 7.08 9.25 -13.97
N GLU A 251 7.24 8.62 -12.80
CA GLU A 251 6.87 9.20 -11.52
C GLU A 251 7.72 10.44 -11.24
N CYS A 252 7.09 11.62 -11.29
CA CYS A 252 7.81 12.88 -11.12
C CYS A 252 7.96 13.27 -9.64
N VAL A 253 6.98 12.92 -8.82
CA VAL A 253 6.92 13.25 -7.39
C VAL A 253 6.39 12.08 -6.58
N PHE A 254 6.72 12.09 -5.30
CA PHE A 254 6.10 11.26 -4.27
C PHE A 254 5.52 12.16 -3.20
N THR A 255 4.38 11.81 -2.66
CA THR A 255 3.78 12.44 -1.50
C THR A 255 3.79 11.49 -0.31
N SER A 256 3.86 12.08 0.87
CA SER A 256 4.06 11.29 2.09
C SER A 256 3.51 11.99 3.33
N ILE A 257 3.06 11.19 4.30
CA ILE A 257 2.67 11.67 5.62
C ILE A 257 3.86 11.52 6.57
N PRO A 258 4.32 12.59 7.23
CA PRO A 258 5.34 12.50 8.27
C PRO A 258 4.85 11.63 9.44
N ILE A 259 5.65 10.66 9.87
CA ILE A 259 5.31 9.75 10.99
C ILE A 259 5.98 10.22 12.29
N LYS A 260 7.31 10.24 12.29
CA LYS A 260 8.21 10.67 13.39
C LYS A 260 9.58 10.96 12.79
N ASP A 261 10.42 11.77 13.42
CA ASP A 261 11.82 12.07 13.07
C ASP A 261 12.36 11.45 11.75
N ASP A 262 12.34 12.22 10.66
CA ASP A 262 12.79 11.82 9.31
C ASP A 262 12.09 10.58 8.69
N GLU A 263 11.09 9.99 9.33
CA GLU A 263 10.25 8.91 8.82
C GLU A 263 8.98 9.45 8.15
N TYR A 264 8.70 8.93 6.96
CA TYR A 264 7.52 9.30 6.18
C TYR A 264 6.84 8.07 5.61
N MET A 265 5.51 8.06 5.64
CA MET A 265 4.69 7.05 4.95
C MET A 265 4.37 7.54 3.55
N ILE A 266 4.76 6.82 2.52
CA ILE A 266 4.38 7.16 1.14
C ILE A 266 2.89 6.85 0.91
N ILE A 267 2.18 7.83 0.35
CA ILE A 267 0.73 7.77 0.10
C ILE A 267 0.36 7.80 -1.38
N ASP A 268 1.35 7.76 -2.28
CA ASP A 268 1.15 7.65 -3.73
C ASP A 268 2.30 6.90 -4.44
N GLY A 269 2.09 6.59 -5.72
CA GLY A 269 3.11 6.01 -6.59
C GLY A 269 3.57 4.59 -6.22
N ARG A 270 4.72 4.18 -6.76
CA ARG A 270 5.27 2.82 -6.68
C ARG A 270 5.70 2.40 -5.28
N PHE A 271 5.93 3.36 -4.40
CA PHE A 271 6.31 3.11 -3.01
C PHE A 271 5.15 3.25 -2.04
N TYR A 272 3.91 3.30 -2.54
CA TYR A 272 2.68 3.29 -1.75
C TYR A 272 2.75 2.32 -0.57
N SER A 273 2.30 2.78 0.60
CA SER A 273 2.31 2.05 1.88
C SER A 273 3.67 1.81 2.54
N LYS A 274 4.78 2.22 1.91
CA LYS A 274 6.12 2.04 2.51
C LYS A 274 6.51 3.20 3.42
N VAL A 275 7.17 2.85 4.51
CA VAL A 275 7.89 3.82 5.34
C VAL A 275 9.26 4.07 4.72
N ILE A 276 9.56 5.33 4.49
CA ILE A 276 10.84 5.83 3.99
C ILE A 276 11.50 6.68 5.05
N PHE A 277 12.82 6.77 4.96
CA PHE A 277 13.61 7.70 5.77
C PHE A 277 14.13 8.78 4.85
N SER A 278 13.85 10.03 5.19
CA SER A 278 14.57 11.16 4.62
C SER A 278 16.04 10.97 4.95
N LYS A 279 16.89 10.96 3.92
CA LYS A 279 18.31 11.12 4.16
C LYS A 279 18.52 12.61 4.40
N GLY A 280 18.39 13.07 5.64
CA GLY A 280 18.78 14.43 6.02
C GLY A 280 20.09 14.82 5.32
N LYS A 281 19.96 15.68 4.30
CA LYS A 281 20.96 16.37 3.45
C LYS A 281 20.39 16.62 2.05
N ARG A 282 20.44 17.88 1.62
CA ARG A 282 20.27 18.34 0.24
C ARG A 282 21.14 17.49 -0.70
N LYS A 283 20.52 16.65 -1.54
CA LYS A 283 21.17 16.08 -2.72
C LYS A 283 21.34 17.14 -3.75
N THR A 284 22.29 16.93 -4.65
CA THR A 284 22.63 17.92 -5.64
C THR A 284 22.69 17.31 -7.04
N TYR A 285 22.01 17.95 -8.00
CA TYR A 285 22.24 17.80 -9.42
C TYR A 285 23.14 18.92 -9.97
N PHE A 286 24.05 18.57 -10.87
CA PHE A 286 24.99 19.50 -11.50
C PHE A 286 24.87 19.39 -13.02
N ILE A 287 24.71 20.53 -13.69
CA ILE A 287 24.91 20.64 -15.15
C ILE A 287 26.37 20.95 -15.45
N ASN A 288 27.00 21.82 -14.66
CA ASN A 288 28.43 22.11 -14.72
C ASN A 288 28.93 22.55 -13.32
N LYS A 289 30.18 23.00 -13.21
CA LYS A 289 30.77 23.41 -11.93
C LYS A 289 30.05 24.58 -11.24
N VAL A 290 29.29 25.39 -11.97
CA VAL A 290 28.64 26.63 -11.48
C VAL A 290 27.13 26.43 -11.29
N LYS A 291 26.48 25.60 -12.11
CA LYS A 291 25.03 25.35 -12.08
C LYS A 291 24.69 24.14 -11.23
N LYS A 292 24.18 24.40 -10.03
CA LYS A 292 23.94 23.43 -8.95
C LYS A 292 22.50 23.53 -8.42
N ILE A 293 21.73 22.44 -8.50
CA ILE A 293 20.38 22.35 -7.92
C ILE A 293 20.36 21.34 -6.78
N ASN A 294 19.85 21.78 -5.64
CA ASN A 294 19.68 21.00 -4.45
C ASN A 294 18.23 20.51 -4.31
N TYR A 295 18.04 19.27 -3.88
CA TYR A 295 16.73 18.68 -3.64
C TYR A 295 16.82 17.59 -2.58
N GLU A 296 15.69 17.24 -1.97
CA GLU A 296 15.63 16.16 -1.00
C GLU A 296 15.34 14.82 -1.67
N ILE A 297 15.99 13.76 -1.19
CA ILE A 297 15.67 12.38 -1.57
C ILE A 297 15.42 11.55 -0.33
N PHE A 298 14.72 10.45 -0.51
CA PHE A 298 14.54 9.45 0.52
C PHE A 298 15.30 8.16 0.21
N LYS A 299 15.45 7.34 1.25
CA LYS A 299 15.77 5.93 1.11
C LYS A 299 14.58 5.09 1.56
N LEU A 300 14.33 4.03 0.81
CA LEU A 300 13.45 2.96 1.27
C LEU A 300 14.06 2.32 2.50
N PHE A 301 13.24 2.16 3.54
CA PHE A 301 13.59 1.28 4.65
C PHE A 301 13.70 -0.15 4.10
N LYS A 302 14.90 -0.74 4.21
CA LYS A 302 15.06 -2.19 4.04
C LYS A 302 14.75 -2.80 5.40
N GLY A 303 13.48 -3.11 5.63
CA GLY A 303 13.08 -4.05 6.68
C GLY A 303 13.54 -5.46 6.34
#